data_AF-A0A7C4KHX5-F1
#
_entry.id   AF-A0A7C4KHX5-F1
#
_cell.length_a   1.000
_cell.length_b   1.000
_cell.length_c   1.000
_cell.angle_alpha   90.00
_cell.angle_beta   90.00
_cell.angle_gamma   90.00
#
_symmetry.space_group_name_H-M   'P 1'
#
loop_
_entity.id
_entity.type
_entity.pdbx_description
1 polymer ?
#
loop_
_entity_poly.entity_id
_entity_poly.type
_entity_poly.pdbx_seq_one_letter_code
_entity_poly.pdbx_strand_id
1 'polypeptide(L)'
;MPTLWDHRFAQRTHRMKSSAIRELLKLTEDPEIISFAGGLPAPEVFPVEEFVEACTKVLREQGDWALQYGSTEGYTPLREMIARFTSRYGIEV
;
A
#
# COMPACT_ATOMS: atom_id res chain seq x y z
N MET A 1 -29.34 15.79 -23.20
CA MET A 1 -29.03 14.44 -23.74
C MET A 1 -28.22 13.69 -22.69
N PRO A 2 -28.54 12.44 -22.36
CA PRO A 2 -27.69 11.63 -21.49
C PRO A 2 -26.40 11.23 -22.22
N THR A 3 -25.28 11.34 -21.53
CA THR A 3 -23.98 10.89 -22.02
C THR A 3 -23.95 9.37 -22.04
N LEU A 4 -23.88 8.76 -23.23
CA LEU A 4 -23.63 7.34 -23.38
C LEU A 4 -22.16 7.02 -23.04
N TRP A 5 -21.88 6.71 -21.78
CA TRP A 5 -20.53 6.44 -21.28
C TRP A 5 -19.95 5.13 -21.79
N ASP A 6 -20.78 4.11 -21.96
CA ASP A 6 -20.35 2.77 -22.40
C ASP A 6 -19.63 2.80 -23.76
N HIS A 7 -20.01 3.71 -24.64
CA HIS A 7 -19.39 3.89 -25.96
C HIS A 7 -18.20 4.86 -25.95
N ARG A 8 -17.89 5.50 -24.81
CA ARG A 8 -16.78 6.45 -24.66
C ARG A 8 -15.59 5.89 -23.91
N PHE A 9 -15.74 4.72 -23.28
CA PHE A 9 -14.64 4.10 -22.58
C PHE A 9 -13.61 3.51 -23.55
N ALA A 10 -12.34 3.55 -23.16
CA ALA A 10 -11.28 2.89 -23.90
C ALA A 10 -11.43 1.37 -23.80
N GLN A 11 -11.07 0.61 -24.84
CA GLN A 11 -11.26 -0.85 -24.88
C GLN A 11 -10.72 -1.62 -23.65
N ARG A 12 -9.63 -1.13 -23.04
CA ARG A 12 -9.04 -1.74 -21.83
C ARG A 12 -9.99 -1.79 -20.63
N THR A 13 -10.95 -0.88 -20.54
CA THR A 13 -11.88 -0.81 -19.40
C THR A 13 -12.83 -2.00 -19.36
N HIS A 14 -13.14 -2.63 -20.50
CA HIS A 14 -14.00 -3.82 -20.55
C HIS A 14 -13.43 -5.01 -19.76
N ARG A 15 -12.12 -5.02 -19.50
CA ARG A 15 -11.46 -6.06 -18.68
C ARG A 15 -11.30 -5.67 -17.22
N MET A 16 -11.59 -4.42 -16.85
CA MET A 16 -11.53 -3.96 -15.47
C MET A 16 -12.75 -4.50 -14.71
N LYS A 17 -12.52 -5.16 -13.59
CA LYS A 17 -13.56 -5.70 -12.71
C LYS A 17 -13.32 -5.23 -11.28
N SER A 18 -14.38 -5.19 -10.48
CA SER A 18 -14.26 -5.02 -9.03
C SER A 18 -13.59 -6.24 -8.40
N SER A 19 -12.88 -6.01 -7.30
CA SER A 19 -12.32 -7.09 -6.49
C SER A 19 -13.36 -7.56 -5.48
N ALA A 20 -13.76 -8.83 -5.54
CA ALA A 20 -14.66 -9.41 -4.55
C ALA A 20 -14.12 -9.27 -3.11
N ILE A 21 -12.80 -9.38 -2.93
CA ILE A 21 -12.13 -9.18 -1.63
C ILE A 21 -12.34 -7.75 -1.13
N ARG A 22 -12.24 -6.75 -2.02
CA ARG A 22 -12.46 -5.34 -1.65
C ARG A 22 -13.91 -5.07 -1.25
N GLU A 23 -14.87 -5.73 -1.89
CA GLU A 23 -16.28 -5.61 -1.51
C GLU A 23 -16.58 -6.27 -0.17
N LEU A 24 -15.97 -7.43 0.11
CA LEU A 24 -16.08 -8.10 1.43
C LEU A 24 -15.43 -7.29 2.55
N LEU A 25 -14.31 -6.61 2.28
CA LEU A 25 -13.65 -5.74 3.28
C LEU A 25 -14.57 -4.63 3.79
N LYS A 26 -15.49 -4.10 2.97
CA LYS A 26 -16.46 -3.09 3.42
C LYS A 26 -17.39 -3.60 4.53
N LEU A 27 -17.65 -4.91 4.55
CA LEU A 27 -18.46 -5.55 5.59
C LEU A 27 -17.67 -5.74 6.89
N THR A 28 -16.35 -5.75 6.83
CA THR A 28 -15.49 -5.94 8.02
C THR A 28 -15.42 -4.70 8.92
N GLU A 29 -15.90 -3.56 8.41
CA GLU A 29 -16.04 -2.32 9.20
C GLU A 29 -17.28 -2.34 10.11
N ASP A 30 -18.21 -3.27 9.88
CA ASP A 30 -19.39 -3.46 10.72
C ASP A 30 -19.01 -4.20 12.01
N PRO A 31 -19.15 -3.59 13.20
CA PRO A 31 -18.80 -4.23 14.46
C PRO A 31 -19.69 -5.43 14.82
N GLU A 32 -20.85 -5.61 14.17
CA GLU A 32 -21.71 -6.78 14.36
C GLU A 32 -21.21 -8.03 13.59
N ILE A 33 -20.20 -7.87 12.72
CA ILE A 33 -19.67 -8.93 11.86
C ILE A 33 -18.36 -9.49 12.42
N ILE A 34 -18.34 -10.80 12.67
CA ILE A 34 -17.09 -11.54 12.91
C ILE A 34 -16.51 -11.96 11.55
N SER A 35 -15.48 -11.25 11.09
CA SER A 35 -14.87 -11.51 9.79
C SER A 35 -13.68 -12.47 9.86
N PHE A 36 -13.79 -13.59 9.15
CA PHE A 36 -12.67 -14.46 8.80
C PHE A 36 -12.15 -14.21 7.37
N ALA A 37 -12.65 -13.18 6.69
CA ALA A 37 -12.39 -12.95 5.27
C ALA A 37 -11.16 -12.07 5.02
N GLY A 38 -10.96 -11.03 5.83
CA GLY A 38 -9.90 -10.05 5.63
C GLY A 38 -8.52 -10.64 5.92
N GLY A 39 -7.60 -10.57 4.96
CA GLY A 39 -6.16 -10.80 5.18
C GLY A 39 -5.47 -9.62 5.87
N LEU A 40 -6.13 -9.00 6.84
CA LEU A 40 -5.67 -7.81 7.56
C LEU A 40 -4.82 -8.26 8.76
N PRO A 41 -3.61 -7.70 8.96
CA PRO A 41 -2.89 -7.90 10.20
C PRO A 41 -3.68 -7.35 11.39
N ALA A 42 -3.47 -7.93 12.57
CA ALA A 42 -4.09 -7.47 13.79
C ALA A 42 -3.58 -6.05 14.17
N PRO A 43 -4.45 -5.06 14.42
CA PRO A 43 -4.01 -3.69 14.72
C PRO A 43 -3.08 -3.56 15.91
N GLU A 44 -3.25 -4.42 16.92
CA GLU A 44 -2.47 -4.44 18.15
C GLU A 44 -1.00 -4.86 17.96
N VAL A 45 -0.64 -5.44 16.82
CA VAL A 45 0.77 -5.78 16.51
C VAL A 45 1.48 -4.67 15.74
N PHE A 46 0.81 -3.56 15.43
CA PHE A 46 1.46 -2.44 14.76
C PHE A 46 2.39 -1.68 15.72
N PRO A 47 3.66 -1.47 15.35
CA PRO A 47 4.63 -0.76 16.17
C PRO A 47 4.43 0.76 16.03
N VAL A 48 3.32 1.27 16.58
CA VAL A 48 2.87 2.66 16.37
C VAL A 48 3.90 3.67 16.86
N GLU A 49 4.48 3.46 18.04
CA GLU A 49 5.43 4.38 18.65
C GLU A 49 6.74 4.46 17.85
N GLU A 50 7.23 3.32 17.36
CA GLU A 50 8.43 3.24 16.54
C GLU A 50 8.22 3.95 15.18
N PHE A 51 7.01 3.87 14.61
CA PHE A 51 6.66 4.63 13.41
C PHE A 51 6.62 6.14 13.67
N VAL A 52 6.08 6.57 14.81
CA VAL A 52 6.07 7.99 15.20
C VAL A 52 7.49 8.52 15.34
N GLU A 53 8.38 7.78 16.01
CA GLU A 53 9.78 8.16 16.15
C GLU A 53 10.49 8.24 14.78
N ALA A 54 10.33 7.21 13.95
CA ALA A 54 10.95 7.15 12.63
C ALA A 54 10.49 8.29 11.71
N CYS A 55 9.17 8.56 11.67
CA CYS A 55 8.61 9.66 10.89
C CYS A 55 9.14 11.02 11.38
N THR A 56 9.15 11.23 12.70
CA THR A 56 9.66 12.48 13.29
C THR A 56 11.13 12.71 12.93
N LYS A 57 11.95 11.66 13.01
CA LYS A 57 13.36 11.72 12.65
C LYS A 57 13.55 12.11 11.18
N VAL A 58 12.88 11.41 10.27
CA VAL A 58 12.98 11.68 8.82
C VAL A 58 12.55 13.11 8.50
N LEU A 59 11.44 13.57 9.07
CA LEU A 59 10.94 14.93 8.81
C LEU A 59 11.86 16.02 9.37
N ARG A 60 12.54 15.77 10.50
CA ARG A 60 13.47 16.73 11.11
C ARG A 60 14.82 16.77 10.40
N GLU A 61 15.34 15.62 9.97
CA GLU A 61 16.69 15.50 9.43
C GLU A 61 16.73 15.62 7.89
N GLN A 62 15.67 15.21 7.20
CA GLN A 62 15.63 15.06 5.73
C GLN A 62 14.28 15.49 5.15
N GLY A 63 13.56 16.40 5.81
CA GLY A 63 12.17 16.75 5.46
C GLY A 63 12.01 17.34 4.06
N ASP A 64 12.97 18.12 3.58
CA ASP A 64 12.98 18.68 2.22
C ASP A 64 13.08 17.59 1.15
N TRP A 65 13.95 16.61 1.36
CA TRP A 65 14.07 15.46 0.46
C TRP A 65 12.85 14.52 0.56
N ALA A 66 12.37 14.25 1.78
CA ALA A 66 11.25 13.34 2.03
C ALA A 66 9.91 13.84 1.47
N LEU A 67 9.72 15.16 1.37
CA LEU A 67 8.50 15.79 0.85
C LEU A 67 8.60 16.17 -0.63
N GLN A 68 9.77 16.03 -1.26
CA GLN A 68 9.98 16.33 -2.68
C GLN A 68 9.73 15.11 -3.56
N TYR A 69 9.44 15.35 -4.85
CA TYR A 69 9.44 14.29 -5.86
C TYR A 69 10.75 13.50 -5.85
N GLY A 70 10.61 12.17 -5.84
CA GLY A 70 11.70 11.22 -5.94
C GLY A 70 11.80 10.56 -7.32
N SER A 71 12.84 9.76 -7.51
CA SER A 71 12.99 8.94 -8.72
C SER A 71 11.93 7.82 -8.73
N THR A 72 11.56 7.37 -9.94
CA THR A 72 10.55 6.30 -10.11
C THR A 72 11.02 4.97 -9.54
N GLU A 73 12.33 4.72 -9.50
CA GLU A 73 12.92 3.50 -8.93
C GLU A 73 12.76 3.42 -7.40
N GLY A 74 12.52 4.55 -6.72
CA GLY A 74 12.35 4.62 -5.28
C GLY A 74 13.64 4.86 -4.48
N TYR A 75 13.50 4.93 -3.15
CA TYR A 75 14.59 5.27 -2.23
C TYR A 75 15.69 4.20 -2.19
N THR A 76 16.89 4.53 -2.65
CA THR A 76 18.02 3.60 -2.79
C THR A 76 18.35 2.82 -1.51
N PRO A 77 18.49 3.45 -0.32
CA PRO A 77 18.77 2.72 0.92
C PRO A 77 17.70 1.68 1.28
N LEU A 78 16.43 1.93 0.94
CA LEU A 78 15.36 0.93 1.12
C LEU A 78 15.55 -0.25 0.17
N ARG A 79 15.89 0.00 -1.10
CA ARG A 79 16.16 -1.06 -2.09
C ARG A 79 17.33 -1.94 -1.67
N GLU A 80 18.42 -1.33 -1.20
CA GLU A 80 19.57 -2.07 -0.69
C GLU A 80 19.25 -2.86 0.58
N MET A 81 18.44 -2.30 1.48
CA MET A 81 17.97 -3.01 2.67
C MET A 81 17.15 -4.25 2.28
N ILE A 82 16.24 -4.12 1.32
CA ILE A 82 15.46 -5.24 0.79
C ILE A 82 16.38 -6.31 0.19
N ALA A 83 17.33 -5.93 -0.67
CA ALA A 83 18.29 -6.88 -1.26
C ALA A 83 19.10 -7.64 -0.20
N ARG A 84 19.62 -6.93 0.81
CA ARG A 84 20.30 -7.55 1.96
C ARG A 84 19.39 -8.40 2.82
N PHE A 85 18.11 -8.06 2.93
CA PHE A 85 17.15 -8.83 3.71
C PHE A 85 16.78 -10.13 2.98
N THR A 86 16.62 -10.08 1.66
CA THR A 86 16.28 -11.23 0.83
C THR A 86 17.41 -12.23 0.67
N SER A 87 18.67 -11.79 0.77
CA SER A 87 19.83 -12.71 0.72
C SER A 87 19.85 -13.73 1.86
N ARG A 88 19.18 -13.44 2.98
CA ARG A 88 18.97 -14.40 4.09
C ARG A 88 18.14 -15.62 3.66
N TYR A 89 17.39 -15.50 2.57
CA TYR A 89 16.62 -16.58 1.96
C TYR A 89 17.29 -17.17 0.72
N GLY A 90 18.57 -16.86 0.47
CA GLY A 90 19.35 -17.37 -0.66
C GLY A 90 19.09 -16.66 -1.99
N ILE A 91 18.43 -15.50 -1.98
CA ILE A 91 18.22 -14.68 -3.18
C ILE A 91 19.39 -13.70 -3.32
N GLU A 92 20.24 -13.92 -4.32
CA GLU A 92 21.34 -13.01 -4.67
C GLU A 92 20.89 -12.02 -5.75
N VAL A 93 20.97 -10.72 -5.46
CA VAL A 93 20.59 -9.60 -6.35
C VAL A 93 21.68 -8.55 -6.34
#